data_AF-A0A8H5I509-F1
#
_entry.id   AF-A0A8H5I509-F1
#
_cell.length_a   1.000
_cell.length_b   1.000
_cell.length_c   1.000
_cell.angle_alpha   90.00
_cell.angle_beta   90.00
_cell.angle_gamma   90.00
#
_symmetry.space_group_name_H-M   'P 1'
#
loop_
_entity.id
_entity.type
_entity.pdbx_description
1 polymer ?
#
loop_
_entity_poly.entity_id
_entity_poly.type
_entity_poly.pdbx_seq_one_letter_code
_entity_poly.pdbx_strand_id
1 'polypeptide(L)'
;MAGSQLKRLKASLKEQGIVGPQQSKKQKRRNAQDERSRNDKRLQRGVVLEGIREQFNPFDLKHAKGPKFEVTSNRPTLTAGSIKGRPGQAKAASEERAFMKNQLTFIKRRQTLLVEMQRRNKVGGILDRRFGENDPTMAPEDKMLERFAREKQRSHKKNSMFDLEDDDASEGLTHMGKSLSFDDMDDFKEDDLEEDYDSDGSVREQQRLKRIRALAAQGSDGEDDEPERKKTKKEVMEEVIAKSKHYKYERQAAKEEDEELREKLDKELQNIQYMLHHSRPGAKPQNEGASKLTIAGVDRDAFEKNFDLQVKKLAQDKRAQPADRTKTEEEKAEEESTRLKELEDKRQKRMRGES
;
A
#
# COMPACT_ATOMS: atom_id res chain seq x y z
N MET A 1 -50.69 30.13 -30.81
CA MET A 1 -51.31 29.52 -29.61
C MET A 1 -50.90 28.06 -29.51
N ALA A 2 -50.35 27.62 -28.38
CA ALA A 2 -50.04 26.21 -28.18
C ALA A 2 -51.32 25.36 -28.33
N GLY A 3 -51.29 24.34 -29.18
CA GLY A 3 -52.46 23.50 -29.43
C GLY A 3 -52.92 22.74 -28.17
N SER A 4 -54.22 22.42 -28.11
CA SER A 4 -54.82 21.57 -27.07
C SER A 4 -53.98 20.31 -26.81
N GLN A 5 -53.88 19.89 -25.55
CA GLN A 5 -53.14 18.68 -25.16
C GLN A 5 -53.65 17.45 -25.91
N LEU A 6 -54.96 17.32 -26.13
CA LEU A 6 -55.54 16.22 -26.91
C LEU A 6 -55.09 16.26 -28.38
N LYS A 7 -55.00 17.46 -28.98
CA LYS A 7 -54.54 17.63 -30.36
C LYS A 7 -53.07 17.25 -30.49
N ARG A 8 -52.23 17.64 -29.52
CA ARG A 8 -50.81 17.27 -29.46
C ARG A 8 -50.62 15.76 -29.24
N LEU A 9 -51.41 15.14 -28.37
CA LEU A 9 -51.37 13.70 -28.11
C LEU A 9 -51.73 12.91 -29.37
N LYS A 10 -52.84 13.28 -30.03
CA LYS A 10 -53.26 12.65 -31.28
C LYS A 10 -52.24 12.82 -32.40
N ALA A 11 -51.61 13.99 -32.49
CA ALA A 11 -50.55 14.25 -33.47
C ALA A 11 -49.31 13.39 -33.21
N SER A 12 -48.82 13.34 -31.96
CA SER A 12 -47.66 12.54 -31.55
C SER A 12 -47.91 11.03 -31.76
N LEU A 13 -49.08 10.52 -31.38
CA LEU A 13 -49.44 9.12 -31.61
C LEU A 13 -49.56 8.77 -33.11
N LYS A 14 -49.95 9.74 -33.94
CA LYS A 14 -50.04 9.59 -35.40
C LYS A 14 -48.68 9.64 -36.07
N GLU A 15 -47.80 10.54 -35.62
CA GLU A 15 -46.40 10.65 -36.07
C GLU A 15 -45.63 9.36 -35.79
N GLN A 16 -45.80 8.80 -34.59
CA GLN A 16 -45.16 7.55 -34.19
C GLN A 16 -45.84 6.29 -34.79
N GLY A 17 -46.85 6.45 -35.64
CA GLY A 17 -47.53 5.35 -36.34
C GLY A 17 -48.33 4.41 -35.43
N ILE A 18 -48.62 4.82 -34.19
CA ILE A 18 -49.37 4.03 -33.21
C ILE A 18 -50.87 4.13 -33.48
N VAL A 19 -51.34 5.35 -33.78
CA VAL A 19 -52.74 5.64 -34.14
C VAL A 19 -52.77 6.14 -35.58
N GLY A 20 -53.48 5.44 -36.46
CA GLY A 20 -53.58 5.83 -37.86
C GLY A 20 -54.69 5.09 -38.58
N PRO A 21 -54.94 5.42 -39.86
CA PRO A 21 -55.91 4.69 -40.67
C PRO A 21 -55.48 3.24 -40.88
N GLN A 22 -56.45 2.37 -41.14
CA GLN A 22 -56.21 0.95 -41.41
C GLN A 22 -55.29 0.78 -42.63
N GLN A 23 -54.14 0.14 -42.40
CA GLN A 23 -53.14 -0.09 -43.44
C GLN A 23 -53.56 -1.21 -44.39
N SER A 24 -53.33 -1.03 -45.69
CA SER A 24 -53.61 -2.05 -46.71
C SER A 24 -52.62 -3.22 -46.62
N LYS A 25 -52.97 -4.37 -47.22
CA LYS A 25 -52.06 -5.55 -47.26
C LYS A 25 -50.70 -5.21 -47.89
N LYS A 26 -50.66 -4.34 -48.91
CA LYS A 26 -49.41 -3.88 -49.56
C LYS A 26 -48.55 -3.03 -48.63
N GLN A 27 -49.16 -2.13 -47.86
CA GLN A 27 -48.46 -1.30 -46.86
C GLN A 27 -47.89 -2.15 -45.72
N LYS A 28 -48.66 -3.11 -45.22
CA LYS A 28 -48.17 -4.05 -44.19
C LYS A 28 -46.98 -4.88 -44.68
N ARG A 29 -47.00 -5.34 -45.94
CA ARG A 29 -45.87 -6.07 -46.53
C ARG A 29 -44.63 -5.21 -46.72
N ARG A 30 -44.79 -3.95 -47.14
CA ARG A 30 -43.68 -2.98 -47.22
C ARG A 30 -43.08 -2.73 -45.83
N ASN A 31 -43.92 -2.43 -44.84
CA ASN A 31 -43.45 -2.20 -43.47
C ASN A 31 -42.75 -3.44 -42.89
N ALA A 32 -43.24 -4.65 -43.20
CA ALA A 32 -42.61 -5.91 -42.78
C ALA A 32 -41.24 -6.16 -43.46
N GLN A 33 -41.06 -5.71 -44.71
CA GLN A 33 -39.75 -5.72 -45.37
C GLN A 33 -38.80 -4.70 -44.73
N ASP A 34 -39.31 -3.51 -44.38
CA ASP A 34 -38.58 -2.50 -43.62
C ASP A 34 -38.35 -2.90 -42.14
N GLU A 35 -39.06 -3.91 -41.62
CA GLU A 35 -38.95 -4.46 -40.27
C GLU A 35 -37.88 -5.56 -40.17
N ARG A 36 -37.64 -6.35 -41.23
CA ARG A 36 -36.59 -7.39 -41.24
C ARG A 36 -35.18 -6.84 -40.98
N SER A 37 -34.96 -5.54 -41.16
CA SER A 37 -33.69 -4.88 -40.85
C SER A 37 -33.57 -4.36 -39.40
N ARG A 38 -34.65 -4.32 -38.60
CA ARG A 38 -34.67 -3.66 -37.29
C ARG A 38 -35.57 -4.36 -36.26
N ASN A 39 -35.01 -5.36 -35.57
CA ASN A 39 -35.59 -5.96 -34.36
C ASN A 39 -35.86 -4.91 -33.24
N ASP A 40 -35.21 -3.75 -33.32
CA ASP A 40 -35.31 -2.66 -32.35
C ASP A 40 -36.66 -1.94 -32.34
N LYS A 41 -37.50 -2.06 -33.38
CA LYS A 41 -38.73 -1.24 -33.49
C LYS A 41 -39.78 -1.52 -32.40
N ARG A 42 -39.89 -2.75 -31.88
CA ARG A 42 -40.85 -3.06 -30.79
C ARG A 42 -40.39 -2.46 -29.46
N LEU A 43 -39.08 -2.52 -29.17
CA LEU A 43 -38.47 -1.89 -28.01
C LEU A 43 -38.54 -0.36 -28.13
N GLN A 44 -38.24 0.19 -29.32
CA GLN A 44 -38.40 1.60 -29.63
C GLN A 44 -39.85 2.04 -29.45
N ARG A 45 -40.85 1.25 -29.87
CA ARG A 45 -42.27 1.57 -29.65
C ARG A 45 -42.62 1.63 -28.16
N GLY A 46 -42.09 0.72 -27.35
CA GLY A 46 -42.26 0.74 -25.88
C GLY A 46 -41.69 2.01 -25.26
N VAL A 47 -40.42 2.32 -25.58
CA VAL A 47 -39.72 3.52 -25.10
C VAL A 47 -40.40 4.81 -25.57
N VAL A 48 -40.85 4.87 -26.83
CA VAL A 48 -41.58 6.01 -27.38
C VAL A 48 -42.94 6.18 -26.68
N LEU A 49 -43.68 5.09 -26.46
CA LEU A 49 -44.96 5.14 -25.72
C LEU A 49 -44.77 5.58 -24.27
N GLU A 50 -43.71 5.11 -23.62
CA GLU A 50 -43.34 5.54 -22.27
C GLU A 50 -42.98 7.02 -22.24
N GLY A 51 -42.17 7.50 -23.19
CA GLY A 51 -41.87 8.91 -23.35
C GLY A 51 -43.11 9.78 -23.58
N ILE A 52 -44.06 9.32 -24.40
CA ILE A 52 -45.36 10.02 -24.58
C ILE A 52 -46.15 10.01 -23.27
N ARG A 53 -46.21 8.89 -22.55
CA ARG A 53 -46.91 8.82 -21.25
C ARG A 53 -46.31 9.79 -20.24
N GLU A 54 -44.98 9.87 -20.15
CA GLU A 54 -44.30 10.81 -19.25
C GLU A 54 -44.53 12.27 -19.68
N GLN A 55 -44.42 12.58 -20.97
CA GLN A 55 -44.60 13.95 -21.48
C GLN A 55 -46.04 14.45 -21.33
N PHE A 56 -47.02 13.57 -21.50
CA PHE A 56 -48.44 13.92 -21.41
C PHE A 56 -49.03 13.79 -20.00
N ASN A 57 -48.26 13.31 -19.02
CA ASN A 57 -48.63 13.35 -17.60
C ASN A 57 -47.81 14.42 -16.83
N PRO A 58 -48.20 15.71 -16.90
CA PRO A 58 -47.46 16.78 -16.25
C PRO A 58 -47.60 16.79 -14.71
N PHE A 59 -48.52 16.02 -14.14
CA PHE A 59 -48.82 16.06 -12.70
C PHE A 59 -47.90 15.18 -11.87
N ASP A 60 -47.29 14.15 -12.47
CA ASP A 60 -46.29 13.31 -11.81
C ASP A 60 -44.93 14.00 -11.69
N LEU A 61 -44.71 15.06 -12.46
CA LEU A 61 -43.45 15.78 -12.59
C LEU A 61 -43.56 17.19 -11.97
N LYS A 62 -42.62 17.52 -11.08
CA LYS A 62 -42.43 18.89 -10.59
C LYS A 62 -41.58 19.66 -11.60
N HIS A 63 -42.14 20.69 -12.21
CA HIS A 63 -41.42 21.53 -13.19
C HIS A 63 -40.68 22.69 -12.50
N ALA A 64 -39.47 23.02 -12.98
CA ALA A 64 -38.71 24.18 -12.52
C ALA A 64 -39.17 25.47 -13.21
N LYS A 65 -39.12 26.60 -12.50
CA LYS A 65 -39.38 27.94 -13.05
C LYS A 65 -38.20 28.51 -13.85
N GLY A 66 -37.09 27.77 -13.98
CA GLY A 66 -35.83 28.27 -14.54
C GLY A 66 -34.90 28.84 -13.47
N PRO A 67 -33.63 29.11 -13.80
CA PRO A 67 -32.75 29.86 -12.91
C PRO A 67 -33.21 31.33 -12.85
N LYS A 68 -33.03 31.99 -11.69
CA LYS A 68 -33.39 33.41 -11.54
C LYS A 68 -32.55 34.33 -12.42
N PHE A 69 -31.30 33.93 -12.64
CA PHE A 69 -30.34 34.61 -13.50
C PHE A 69 -29.84 33.61 -14.52
N GLU A 70 -29.79 34.03 -15.78
CA GLU A 70 -29.31 33.18 -16.86
C GLU A 70 -27.79 33.07 -16.77
N VAL A 71 -27.29 31.84 -16.66
CA VAL A 71 -25.86 31.54 -16.59
C VAL A 71 -25.53 30.60 -17.74
N THR A 72 -24.63 31.02 -18.61
CA THR A 72 -24.19 30.21 -19.75
C THR A 72 -23.17 29.19 -19.24
N SER A 73 -23.61 27.97 -18.96
CA SER A 73 -22.73 26.86 -18.59
C SER A 73 -23.06 25.64 -19.42
N ASN A 74 -22.04 24.86 -19.81
CA ASN A 74 -22.26 23.58 -20.50
C ASN A 74 -22.90 22.52 -19.60
N ARG A 75 -23.01 22.78 -18.29
CA ARG A 75 -23.77 21.92 -17.38
C ARG A 75 -25.27 22.16 -17.60
N PRO A 76 -26.08 21.10 -17.71
CA PRO A 76 -27.53 21.23 -17.83
C PRO A 76 -28.07 21.86 -16.54
N THR A 77 -28.32 23.16 -16.59
CA THR A 77 -29.05 23.87 -15.54
C THR A 77 -30.53 23.68 -15.77
N LEU A 78 -31.31 23.73 -14.68
CA LEU A 78 -32.76 23.57 -14.75
C LEU A 78 -33.38 24.78 -15.45
N THR A 79 -33.60 24.70 -16.76
CA THR A 79 -34.31 25.70 -17.55
C THR A 79 -35.79 25.78 -17.19
N ALA A 80 -36.48 26.85 -17.58
CA ALA A 80 -37.92 26.96 -17.36
C ALA A 80 -38.66 25.81 -18.06
N GLY A 81 -39.44 25.03 -17.31
CA GLY A 81 -40.11 23.83 -17.81
C GLY A 81 -39.30 22.54 -17.74
N SER A 82 -38.03 22.59 -17.30
CA SER A 82 -37.25 21.38 -17.00
C SER A 82 -37.81 20.63 -15.78
N ILE A 83 -37.58 19.32 -15.74
CA ILE A 83 -38.05 18.44 -14.66
C ILE A 83 -37.17 18.66 -13.43
N LYS A 84 -37.74 19.25 -12.36
CA LYS A 84 -37.08 19.45 -11.06
C LYS A 84 -37.10 18.21 -10.17
N GLY A 85 -38.09 17.34 -10.33
CA GLY A 85 -38.19 16.10 -9.56
C GLY A 85 -39.53 15.38 -9.72
N ARG A 86 -39.60 14.14 -9.19
CA ARG A 86 -40.77 13.24 -9.30
C ARG A 86 -41.37 12.99 -7.91
N PRO A 87 -42.27 13.85 -7.40
CA PRO A 87 -42.78 13.75 -6.03
C PRO A 87 -43.54 12.44 -5.74
N GLY A 88 -44.31 11.91 -6.71
CA GLY A 88 -45.04 10.65 -6.54
C GLY A 88 -44.11 9.46 -6.31
N GLN A 89 -43.06 9.34 -7.13
CA GLN A 89 -42.04 8.29 -6.97
C GLN A 89 -41.24 8.46 -5.68
N ALA A 90 -40.91 9.70 -5.28
CA ALA A 90 -40.21 9.95 -4.03
C ALA A 90 -41.05 9.55 -2.79
N LYS A 91 -42.36 9.79 -2.81
CA LYS A 91 -43.29 9.34 -1.76
C LYS A 91 -43.38 7.81 -1.73
N ALA A 92 -43.63 7.17 -2.87
CA ALA A 92 -43.69 5.71 -2.97
C ALA A 92 -42.39 5.05 -2.46
N ALA A 93 -41.23 5.52 -2.91
CA ALA A 93 -39.94 5.00 -2.44
C ALA A 93 -39.72 5.24 -0.93
N SER A 94 -40.23 6.34 -0.37
CA SER A 94 -40.17 6.59 1.07
C SER A 94 -41.07 5.65 1.87
N GLU A 95 -42.26 5.33 1.35
CA GLU A 95 -43.20 4.38 1.94
C GLU A 95 -42.66 2.95 1.86
N GLU A 96 -42.07 2.55 0.73
CA GLU A 96 -41.38 1.27 0.58
C GLU A 96 -40.22 1.13 1.58
N ARG A 97 -39.40 2.17 1.74
CA ARG A 97 -38.33 2.18 2.75
C ARG A 97 -38.89 2.08 4.16
N ALA A 98 -39.99 2.75 4.47
CA ALA A 98 -40.66 2.65 5.77
C ALA A 98 -41.21 1.23 5.99
N PHE A 99 -41.82 0.63 4.97
CA PHE A 99 -42.30 -0.74 4.99
C PHE A 99 -41.16 -1.74 5.21
N MET A 100 -40.05 -1.62 4.47
CA MET A 100 -38.86 -2.44 4.64
C MET A 100 -38.25 -2.27 6.04
N LYS A 101 -38.19 -1.04 6.56
CA LYS A 101 -37.73 -0.77 7.93
C LYS A 101 -38.63 -1.44 8.96
N ASN A 102 -39.94 -1.35 8.80
CA ASN A 102 -40.90 -2.01 9.68
C ASN A 102 -40.74 -3.54 9.63
N GLN A 103 -40.58 -4.12 8.43
CA GLN A 103 -40.28 -5.54 8.28
C GLN A 103 -38.96 -5.93 8.97
N LEU A 104 -37.89 -5.15 8.80
CA LEU A 104 -36.61 -5.41 9.45
C LEU A 104 -36.75 -5.33 10.98
N THR A 105 -37.50 -4.35 11.51
CA THR A 105 -37.76 -4.28 12.95
C THR A 105 -38.59 -5.46 13.46
N PHE A 106 -39.54 -5.94 12.68
CA PHE A 106 -40.31 -7.14 12.99
C PHE A 106 -39.41 -8.39 13.04
N ILE A 107 -38.53 -8.56 12.05
CA ILE A 107 -37.55 -9.67 12.01
C ILE A 107 -36.63 -9.60 13.23
N LYS A 108 -36.10 -8.41 13.54
CA LYS A 108 -35.25 -8.21 14.73
C LYS A 108 -35.98 -8.58 16.02
N ARG A 109 -37.21 -8.10 16.24
CA ARG A 109 -38.03 -8.45 17.42
C ARG A 109 -38.30 -9.95 17.50
N ARG A 110 -38.52 -10.61 16.35
CA ARG A 110 -38.73 -12.07 16.30
C ARG A 110 -37.44 -12.84 16.61
N GLN A 111 -36.27 -12.31 16.26
CA GLN A 111 -34.99 -12.93 16.56
C GLN A 111 -34.52 -12.69 18.00
N THR A 112 -34.83 -11.52 18.58
CA THR A 112 -34.39 -11.14 19.93
C THR A 112 -35.50 -11.34 20.96
N LEU A 113 -36.49 -10.44 20.97
CA LEU A 113 -37.54 -10.37 21.99
C LEU A 113 -38.35 -11.67 22.10
N LEU A 114 -38.70 -12.30 20.98
CA LEU A 114 -39.44 -13.56 21.02
C LEU A 114 -38.60 -14.69 21.62
N VAL A 115 -37.30 -14.75 21.31
CA VAL A 115 -36.38 -15.75 21.88
C VAL A 115 -36.19 -15.51 23.38
N GLU A 116 -36.07 -14.25 23.81
CA GLU A 116 -36.02 -13.87 25.23
C GLU A 116 -37.31 -14.24 25.97
N MET A 117 -38.49 -13.97 25.39
CA MET A 117 -39.77 -14.37 25.97
C MET A 117 -39.89 -15.89 26.12
N GLN A 118 -39.48 -16.65 25.10
CA GLN A 118 -39.46 -18.12 25.16
C GLN A 118 -38.49 -18.64 26.23
N ARG A 119 -37.38 -17.92 26.47
CA ARG A 119 -36.35 -18.28 27.46
C ARG A 119 -36.57 -17.68 28.85
N ARG A 120 -37.67 -16.95 29.08
CA ARG A 120 -37.91 -16.19 30.34
C ARG A 120 -37.75 -17.02 31.62
N ASN A 121 -38.10 -18.31 31.58
CA ASN A 121 -38.01 -19.21 32.72
C ASN A 121 -36.92 -20.29 32.55
N LYS A 122 -36.01 -20.12 31.58
CA LYS A 122 -34.93 -21.07 31.33
C LYS A 122 -33.72 -20.73 32.18
N VAL A 123 -33.35 -21.62 33.09
CA VAL A 123 -32.13 -21.51 33.91
C VAL A 123 -31.03 -22.36 33.28
N GLY A 124 -29.85 -21.78 33.10
CA GLY A 124 -28.69 -22.41 32.45
C GLY A 124 -28.69 -22.29 30.92
N GLY A 125 -27.51 -22.39 30.32
CA GLY A 125 -27.29 -22.32 28.88
C GLY A 125 -25.96 -22.95 28.48
N ILE A 126 -25.78 -23.24 27.19
CA ILE A 126 -24.48 -23.71 26.69
C ILE A 126 -23.48 -22.56 26.78
N LEU A 127 -22.44 -22.75 27.60
CA LEU A 127 -21.32 -21.82 27.67
C LEU A 127 -20.35 -22.18 26.54
N ASP A 128 -20.45 -21.44 25.44
CA ASP A 128 -19.58 -21.63 24.29
C ASP A 128 -18.17 -21.09 24.60
N ARG A 129 -17.27 -22.00 24.98
CA ARG A 129 -15.86 -21.69 25.27
C ARG A 129 -14.97 -21.73 24.03
N ARG A 130 -15.55 -21.76 22.81
CA ARG A 130 -14.79 -21.69 21.56
C ARG A 130 -14.28 -20.26 21.36
N PHE A 131 -12.98 -20.14 21.05
CA PHE A 131 -12.25 -18.87 21.06
C PHE A 131 -12.89 -17.76 20.25
N GLY A 132 -13.12 -16.64 20.94
CA GLY A 132 -13.44 -15.34 20.37
C GLY A 132 -14.68 -15.32 19.50
N GLU A 133 -15.50 -16.38 19.44
CA GLU A 133 -16.65 -16.43 18.53
C GLU A 133 -17.70 -15.40 18.93
N ASN A 134 -17.93 -15.25 20.23
CA ASN A 134 -18.94 -14.39 20.81
C ASN A 134 -18.39 -13.24 21.68
N ASP A 135 -17.06 -13.06 21.77
CA ASP A 135 -16.45 -12.01 22.57
C ASP A 135 -16.23 -10.74 21.73
N PRO A 136 -16.99 -9.65 21.97
CA PRO A 136 -16.87 -8.42 21.20
C PRO A 136 -15.64 -7.56 21.60
N THR A 137 -14.92 -7.94 22.65
CA THR A 137 -13.73 -7.23 23.16
C THR A 137 -12.43 -7.66 22.47
N MET A 138 -12.44 -8.79 21.76
CA MET A 138 -11.29 -9.27 20.99
C MET A 138 -11.29 -8.68 19.58
N ALA A 139 -10.14 -8.21 19.11
CA ALA A 139 -9.99 -7.79 17.72
C ALA A 139 -10.16 -9.01 16.79
N PRO A 140 -10.67 -8.81 15.56
CA PRO A 140 -10.83 -9.90 14.61
C PRO A 140 -9.49 -10.53 14.22
N GLU A 141 -8.40 -9.76 14.26
CA GLU A 141 -7.04 -10.21 13.98
C GLU A 141 -6.52 -11.13 15.09
N ASP A 142 -6.66 -10.72 16.36
CA ASP A 142 -6.28 -11.54 17.52
C ASP A 142 -7.03 -12.87 17.55
N LYS A 143 -8.32 -12.85 17.18
CA LYS A 143 -9.13 -14.06 17.02
C LYS A 143 -8.59 -15.00 15.94
N MET A 144 -8.05 -14.47 14.84
CA MET A 144 -7.44 -15.28 13.78
C MET A 144 -6.07 -15.82 14.20
N LEU A 145 -5.26 -15.00 14.86
CA LEU A 145 -3.94 -15.38 15.36
C LEU A 145 -4.04 -16.50 16.40
N GLU A 146 -4.96 -16.38 17.35
CA GLU A 146 -5.16 -17.40 18.39
C GLU A 146 -5.74 -18.70 17.84
N ARG A 147 -6.64 -18.62 16.83
CA ARG A 147 -7.12 -19.79 16.09
C ARG A 147 -5.97 -20.50 15.38
N PHE A 148 -5.11 -19.75 14.72
CA PHE A 148 -3.93 -20.27 14.03
C PHE A 148 -2.95 -20.90 15.02
N ALA A 149 -2.68 -20.27 16.16
CA ALA A 149 -1.83 -20.81 17.21
C ALA A 149 -2.39 -22.12 17.77
N ARG A 150 -3.69 -22.20 18.05
CA ARG A 150 -4.32 -23.42 18.57
C ARG A 150 -4.44 -24.53 17.51
N GLU A 151 -4.61 -24.18 16.25
CA GLU A 151 -4.53 -25.12 15.11
C GLU A 151 -3.13 -25.69 14.97
N LYS A 152 -2.10 -24.86 15.02
CA LYS A 152 -0.69 -25.29 15.03
C LYS A 152 -0.39 -26.18 16.22
N GLN A 153 -0.77 -25.80 17.44
CA GLN A 153 -0.59 -26.65 18.63
C GLN A 153 -1.30 -28.01 18.50
N ARG A 154 -2.49 -28.06 17.90
CA ARG A 154 -3.18 -29.33 17.62
C ARG A 154 -2.49 -30.16 16.55
N SER A 155 -1.89 -29.52 15.55
CA SER A 155 -1.08 -30.19 14.53
C SER A 155 0.17 -30.79 15.14
N HIS A 156 0.88 -30.05 16.01
CA HIS A 156 2.10 -30.53 16.68
C HIS A 156 1.81 -31.67 17.68
N LYS A 157 0.66 -31.62 18.39
CA LYS A 157 0.21 -32.72 19.27
C LYS A 157 -0.33 -33.95 18.52
N LYS A 158 -0.43 -33.87 17.19
CA LYS A 158 -0.77 -35.00 16.31
C LYS A 158 0.45 -35.54 15.57
N ASN A 159 1.65 -35.28 16.08
CA ASN A 159 2.78 -36.13 15.77
C ASN A 159 2.47 -37.52 16.32
N SER A 160 2.05 -38.37 15.38
CA SER A 160 2.45 -39.77 15.27
C SER A 160 2.43 -40.57 16.57
N MET A 161 1.49 -41.50 16.66
CA MET A 161 1.53 -42.65 17.60
C MET A 161 2.81 -43.53 17.45
N PHE A 162 3.73 -43.14 16.56
CA PHE A 162 5.00 -43.76 16.21
C PHE A 162 6.19 -42.79 16.34
N ASP A 163 6.02 -41.61 16.94
CA ASP A 163 7.14 -40.72 17.27
C ASP A 163 7.85 -41.30 18.52
N LEU A 164 8.80 -42.20 18.29
CA LEU A 164 9.60 -42.86 19.33
C LEU A 164 10.79 -42.00 19.80
N GLU A 165 10.97 -40.79 19.27
CA GLU A 165 12.05 -39.89 19.69
C GLU A 165 11.79 -39.22 21.06
N ASP A 166 10.56 -39.27 21.60
CA ASP A 166 10.20 -38.63 22.88
C ASP A 166 10.24 -39.59 24.10
N ASP A 167 10.39 -40.91 23.92
CA ASP A 167 10.42 -41.88 25.03
C ASP A 167 11.80 -42.51 25.31
N ASP A 168 12.84 -42.11 24.56
CA ASP A 168 14.24 -42.41 24.90
C ASP A 168 14.81 -41.35 25.85
N ALA A 169 14.12 -41.15 26.97
CA ALA A 169 14.62 -40.43 28.13
C ALA A 169 15.66 -41.25 28.93
N SER A 170 16.48 -42.09 28.30
CA SER A 170 17.40 -42.96 29.06
C SER A 170 18.66 -43.48 28.36
N GLU A 171 19.29 -42.73 27.45
CA GLU A 171 20.71 -42.98 27.10
C GLU A 171 21.54 -41.70 27.11
N GLY A 172 21.86 -41.24 28.32
CA GLY A 172 22.86 -40.18 28.52
C GLY A 172 24.22 -40.57 27.93
N LEU A 173 24.75 -39.71 27.06
CA LEU A 173 26.07 -39.85 26.46
C LEU A 173 27.14 -39.96 27.57
N THR A 174 27.85 -41.08 27.64
CA THR A 174 28.92 -41.31 28.63
C THR A 174 30.28 -41.38 27.92
N HIS A 175 31.27 -40.63 28.41
CA HIS A 175 32.67 -40.76 27.97
C HIS A 175 33.54 -41.12 29.18
N MET A 176 34.24 -42.25 29.11
CA MET A 176 35.09 -42.78 30.20
C MET A 176 34.37 -43.01 31.55
N GLY A 177 33.11 -43.42 31.52
CA GLY A 177 32.37 -43.86 32.72
C GLY A 177 31.83 -42.74 33.61
N LYS A 178 31.85 -41.48 33.15
CA LYS A 178 31.07 -40.38 33.74
C LYS A 178 29.95 -39.96 32.79
N SER A 179 28.74 -39.78 33.34
CA SER A 179 27.61 -39.22 32.61
C SER A 179 27.95 -37.78 32.21
N LEU A 180 27.86 -37.47 30.91
CA LEU A 180 27.81 -36.08 30.44
C LEU A 180 26.39 -35.57 30.67
N SER A 181 25.93 -35.59 31.92
CA SER A 181 24.77 -34.83 32.34
C SER A 181 25.24 -33.38 32.42
N PHE A 182 24.68 -32.52 31.56
CA PHE A 182 24.81 -31.05 31.63
C PHE A 182 24.06 -30.49 32.86
N ASP A 183 24.19 -31.14 34.01
CA ASP A 183 23.67 -30.64 35.27
C ASP A 183 24.75 -29.79 35.94
N ASP A 184 24.40 -28.52 36.11
CA ASP A 184 24.92 -27.59 37.10
C ASP A 184 26.33 -27.01 36.90
N MET A 185 26.70 -26.62 35.68
CA MET A 185 27.58 -25.48 35.43
C MET A 185 27.18 -24.81 34.13
N ASP A 186 26.08 -24.05 34.16
CA ASP A 186 25.77 -23.06 33.15
C ASP A 186 26.69 -21.84 33.37
N ASP A 187 27.99 -22.04 33.14
CA ASP A 187 28.98 -20.95 33.03
C ASP A 187 28.79 -20.18 31.71
N PHE A 188 27.75 -20.53 30.96
CA PHE A 188 27.27 -19.77 29.83
C PHE A 188 26.60 -18.50 30.35
N LYS A 189 27.39 -17.46 30.57
CA LYS A 189 26.86 -16.10 30.70
C LYS A 189 26.11 -15.77 29.41
N GLU A 190 24.78 -15.71 29.50
CA GLU A 190 23.89 -15.26 28.43
C GLU A 190 24.20 -13.82 27.95
N ASP A 191 25.12 -13.12 28.63
CA ASP A 191 25.66 -11.81 28.25
C ASP A 191 26.81 -11.87 27.21
N ASP A 192 27.30 -13.06 26.83
CA ASP A 192 28.41 -13.24 25.85
C ASP A 192 27.99 -13.95 24.53
N LEU A 193 26.70 -14.27 24.37
CA LEU A 193 26.06 -14.52 23.05
C LEU A 193 25.10 -13.39 22.64
N GLU A 194 25.36 -12.16 23.10
CA GLU A 194 25.19 -11.03 22.18
C GLU A 194 26.32 -11.09 21.14
N GLU A 195 26.27 -12.14 20.30
CA GLU A 195 26.87 -12.06 18.98
C GLU A 195 26.13 -10.91 18.30
N ASP A 196 26.85 -9.80 18.19
CA ASP A 196 26.55 -8.50 17.60
C ASP A 196 25.95 -8.62 16.18
N TYR A 197 24.77 -9.20 16.08
CA TYR A 197 23.85 -9.04 14.97
C TYR A 197 22.98 -7.84 15.28
N ASP A 198 23.61 -6.66 15.21
CA ASP A 198 23.03 -5.40 14.75
C ASP A 198 21.49 -5.32 14.80
N SER A 199 20.95 -5.33 16.01
CA SER A 199 19.53 -5.13 16.29
C SER A 199 19.28 -3.83 17.06
N ASP A 200 20.13 -2.82 16.87
CA ASP A 200 19.82 -1.40 17.13
C ASP A 200 19.34 -0.66 15.86
N GLY A 201 19.06 -1.39 14.78
CA GLY A 201 18.41 -0.81 13.59
C GLY A 201 16.96 -0.36 13.83
N SER A 202 16.27 -0.79 14.89
CA SER A 202 14.80 -0.81 14.88
C SER A 202 14.10 0.55 15.03
N VAL A 203 14.73 1.58 15.58
CA VAL A 203 14.09 2.91 15.68
C VAL A 203 14.63 3.86 14.62
N ARG A 204 15.94 3.86 14.41
CA ARG A 204 16.59 4.77 13.46
C ARG A 204 16.38 4.34 12.01
N GLU A 205 16.37 3.04 11.71
CA GLU A 205 16.05 2.51 10.38
C GLU A 205 14.57 2.73 10.07
N GLN A 206 13.66 2.50 11.03
CA GLN A 206 12.24 2.81 10.83
C GLN A 206 11.97 4.30 10.65
N GLN A 207 12.69 5.16 11.38
CA GLN A 207 12.58 6.61 11.23
C GLN A 207 13.24 7.10 9.94
N ARG A 208 14.31 6.43 9.47
CA ARG A 208 14.96 6.66 8.17
C ARG A 208 14.08 6.19 7.03
N LEU A 209 13.42 5.03 7.15
CA LEU A 209 12.43 4.52 6.19
C LEU A 209 11.17 5.40 6.15
N LYS A 210 10.71 5.94 7.28
CA LYS A 210 9.66 6.98 7.32
C LYS A 210 10.11 8.27 6.65
N ARG A 211 11.35 8.69 6.86
CA ARG A 211 11.93 9.89 6.24
C ARG A 211 12.14 9.70 4.73
N ILE A 212 12.59 8.52 4.30
CA ILE A 212 12.75 8.12 2.90
C ILE A 212 11.38 7.98 2.23
N ARG A 213 10.35 7.45 2.90
CA ARG A 213 8.98 7.41 2.36
C ARG A 213 8.37 8.82 2.27
N ALA A 214 8.68 9.72 3.19
CA ALA A 214 8.27 11.12 3.12
C ALA A 214 9.02 11.89 2.02
N LEU A 215 10.31 11.60 1.80
CA LEU A 215 11.13 12.14 0.71
C LEU A 215 10.74 11.56 -0.66
N ALA A 216 10.41 10.27 -0.75
CA ALA A 216 9.95 9.62 -1.98
C ALA A 216 8.53 10.05 -2.38
N ALA A 217 7.70 10.45 -1.41
CA ALA A 217 6.43 11.12 -1.67
C ALA A 217 6.60 12.59 -2.14
N GLN A 218 7.80 13.16 -1.97
CA GLN A 218 8.12 14.55 -2.33
C GLN A 218 9.11 14.67 -3.51
N GLY A 219 9.67 13.55 -3.97
CA GLY A 219 10.68 13.49 -5.05
C GLY A 219 10.30 12.63 -6.24
N SER A 220 9.03 12.25 -6.40
CA SER A 220 8.52 11.64 -7.63
C SER A 220 7.91 12.71 -8.53
N ASP A 221 8.69 13.74 -8.86
CA ASP A 221 8.36 14.75 -9.86
C ASP A 221 9.23 14.49 -11.11
N GLY A 222 8.93 13.37 -11.77
CA GLY A 222 9.65 12.91 -12.95
C GLY A 222 8.68 12.23 -13.91
N GLU A 223 8.14 13.04 -14.80
CA GLU A 223 7.54 12.74 -16.11
C GLU A 223 6.61 11.52 -16.20
N ASP A 224 5.29 11.78 -16.13
CA ASP A 224 4.35 11.39 -17.17
C ASP A 224 3.04 12.17 -16.99
N ASP A 225 2.74 13.03 -17.97
CA ASP A 225 1.52 13.84 -18.08
C ASP A 225 0.28 12.96 -18.31
N GLU A 226 -0.30 12.38 -17.26
CA GLU A 226 -1.70 11.90 -17.28
C GLU A 226 -2.42 12.16 -15.94
N PRO A 227 -3.74 12.46 -15.98
CA PRO A 227 -4.49 12.78 -14.76
C PRO A 227 -4.43 11.60 -13.78
N GLU A 228 -4.08 11.88 -12.51
CA GLU A 228 -3.95 10.93 -11.40
C GLU A 228 -5.12 9.94 -11.29
N ARG A 229 -5.07 8.87 -12.08
CA ARG A 229 -5.90 7.69 -11.89
C ARG A 229 -5.19 6.80 -10.89
N LYS A 230 -5.93 6.31 -9.91
CA LYS A 230 -5.43 5.27 -9.02
C LYS A 230 -5.07 4.06 -9.88
N LYS A 231 -3.80 3.64 -9.86
CA LYS A 231 -3.30 2.44 -10.56
C LYS A 231 -4.19 1.24 -10.23
N THR A 232 -4.46 0.41 -11.23
CA THR A 232 -5.28 -0.78 -11.00
C THR A 232 -4.51 -1.81 -10.16
N LYS A 233 -5.21 -2.68 -9.42
CA LYS A 233 -4.55 -3.73 -8.63
C LYS A 233 -3.66 -4.62 -9.50
N LYS A 234 -4.00 -4.80 -10.78
CA LYS A 234 -3.21 -5.58 -11.73
C LYS A 234 -1.86 -4.90 -12.00
N GLU A 235 -1.85 -3.61 -12.34
CA GLU A 235 -0.62 -2.83 -12.55
C GLU A 235 0.26 -2.81 -11.29
N VAL A 236 -0.34 -2.62 -10.12
CA VAL A 236 0.40 -2.66 -8.85
C VAL A 236 1.05 -4.03 -8.63
N MET A 237 0.32 -5.12 -8.88
CA MET A 237 0.88 -6.47 -8.74
C MET A 237 1.98 -6.75 -9.77
N GLU A 238 1.85 -6.27 -11.01
CA GLU A 238 2.87 -6.38 -12.04
C GLU A 238 4.15 -5.61 -11.66
N GLU A 239 4.02 -4.39 -11.17
CA GLU A 239 5.15 -3.59 -10.67
C GLU A 239 5.85 -4.26 -9.48
N VAL A 240 5.07 -4.80 -8.53
CA VAL A 240 5.62 -5.52 -7.37
C VAL A 240 6.37 -6.78 -7.81
N ILE A 241 5.82 -7.54 -8.76
CA ILE A 241 6.47 -8.76 -9.28
C ILE A 241 7.75 -8.39 -10.04
N ALA A 242 7.72 -7.34 -10.87
CA ALA A 242 8.89 -6.88 -11.62
C ALA A 242 10.02 -6.44 -10.67
N LYS A 243 9.70 -5.61 -9.67
CA LYS A 243 10.67 -5.17 -8.66
C LYS A 243 11.20 -6.35 -7.85
N SER A 244 10.33 -7.25 -7.39
CA SER A 244 10.76 -8.43 -6.63
C SER A 244 11.70 -9.34 -7.42
N LYS A 245 11.46 -9.50 -8.73
CA LYS A 245 12.35 -10.26 -9.62
C LYS A 245 13.68 -9.54 -9.82
N HIS A 246 13.66 -8.23 -10.01
CA HIS A 246 14.87 -7.43 -10.17
C HIS A 246 15.78 -7.50 -8.93
N TYR A 247 15.25 -7.24 -7.73
CA TYR A 247 16.04 -7.35 -6.49
C TYR A 247 16.47 -8.78 -6.15
N LYS A 248 15.76 -9.80 -6.64
CA LYS A 248 16.23 -11.19 -6.53
C LYS A 248 17.44 -11.42 -7.44
N TYR A 249 17.37 -10.92 -8.68
CA TYR A 249 18.46 -11.04 -9.63
C TYR A 249 19.69 -10.25 -9.17
N GLU A 250 19.54 -9.03 -8.67
CA GLU A 250 20.66 -8.24 -8.13
C GLU A 250 21.35 -8.95 -6.96
N ARG A 251 20.60 -9.56 -6.04
CA ARG A 251 21.19 -10.35 -4.95
C ARG A 251 21.90 -11.60 -5.44
N GLN A 252 21.40 -12.22 -6.50
CA GLN A 252 22.07 -13.37 -7.12
C GLN A 252 23.36 -12.93 -7.81
N ALA A 253 23.33 -11.84 -8.59
CA ALA A 253 24.50 -11.27 -9.24
C ALA A 253 25.59 -10.86 -8.23
N ALA A 254 25.23 -10.16 -7.15
CA ALA A 254 26.17 -9.81 -6.09
C ALA A 254 26.80 -11.05 -5.44
N LYS A 255 26.01 -12.11 -5.22
CA LYS A 255 26.53 -13.37 -4.69
C LYS A 255 27.46 -14.09 -5.68
N GLU A 256 27.13 -14.06 -6.98
CA GLU A 256 27.97 -14.62 -8.05
C GLU A 256 29.30 -13.85 -8.16
N GLU A 257 29.30 -12.53 -8.04
CA GLU A 257 30.50 -11.69 -8.00
C GLU A 257 31.39 -12.04 -6.79
N ASP A 258 30.79 -12.21 -5.61
CA ASP A 258 31.50 -12.64 -4.40
C ASP A 258 32.10 -14.04 -4.54
N GLU A 259 31.35 -14.99 -5.12
CA GLU A 259 31.81 -16.35 -5.39
C GLU A 259 32.94 -16.36 -6.43
N GLU A 260 32.84 -15.57 -7.49
CA GLU A 260 33.89 -15.44 -8.50
C GLU A 260 35.18 -14.84 -7.90
N LEU A 261 35.05 -13.83 -7.02
CA LEU A 261 36.18 -13.23 -6.32
C LEU A 261 36.84 -14.24 -5.37
N ARG A 262 36.05 -15.04 -4.64
CA ARG A 262 36.57 -16.14 -3.81
C ARG A 262 37.35 -17.16 -4.64
N GLU A 263 36.79 -17.60 -5.77
CA GLU A 263 37.50 -18.53 -6.66
C GLU A 263 38.81 -17.95 -7.21
N LYS A 264 38.83 -16.66 -7.54
CA LYS A 264 40.06 -15.97 -7.98
C LYS A 264 41.11 -15.96 -6.87
N LEU A 265 40.72 -15.60 -5.65
CA LEU A 265 41.62 -15.60 -4.49
C LEU A 265 42.13 -17.00 -4.17
N ASP A 266 41.30 -18.04 -4.23
CA ASP A 266 41.72 -19.42 -3.99
C ASP A 266 42.72 -19.91 -5.05
N LYS A 267 42.53 -19.52 -6.32
CA LYS A 267 43.49 -19.80 -7.41
C LYS A 267 44.82 -19.07 -7.17
N GLU A 268 44.78 -17.82 -6.73
CA GLU A 268 45.99 -17.03 -6.44
C GLU A 268 46.71 -17.48 -5.15
N LEU A 269 45.99 -18.05 -4.19
CA LEU A 269 46.55 -18.53 -2.92
C LEU A 269 47.61 -19.61 -3.15
N GLN A 270 47.42 -20.49 -4.14
CA GLN A 270 48.45 -21.49 -4.50
C GLN A 270 49.74 -20.82 -5.00
N ASN A 271 49.62 -19.73 -5.77
CA ASN A 271 50.78 -18.96 -6.24
C ASN A 271 51.48 -18.25 -5.06
N ILE A 272 50.72 -17.69 -4.13
CA ILE A 272 51.27 -17.04 -2.91
C ILE A 272 51.96 -18.07 -2.03
N GLN A 273 51.37 -19.25 -1.81
CA GLN A 273 52.00 -20.34 -1.07
C GLN A 273 53.30 -20.77 -1.74
N TYR A 274 53.31 -20.89 -3.08
CA TYR A 274 54.55 -21.14 -3.81
C TYR A 274 55.59 -20.05 -3.55
N MET A 275 55.25 -18.75 -3.70
CA MET A 275 56.19 -17.65 -3.43
C MET A 275 56.69 -17.63 -1.98
N LEU A 276 55.82 -17.88 -1.00
CA LEU A 276 56.16 -17.89 0.43
C LEU A 276 57.08 -19.07 0.79
N HIS A 277 56.80 -20.28 0.28
CA HIS A 277 57.64 -21.45 0.52
C HIS A 277 58.98 -21.39 -0.23
N HIS A 278 59.05 -20.67 -1.36
CA HIS A 278 60.32 -20.40 -2.06
C HIS A 278 61.10 -19.25 -1.41
N SER A 279 60.45 -18.39 -0.63
CA SER A 279 61.08 -17.43 0.28
C SER A 279 61.49 -18.13 1.59
N ARG A 280 62.57 -18.92 1.53
CA ARG A 280 63.13 -19.60 2.72
C ARG A 280 63.32 -18.64 3.90
N PRO A 281 62.92 -18.99 5.14
CA PRO A 281 63.31 -18.25 6.34
C PRO A 281 64.80 -18.51 6.58
N GLY A 282 65.64 -17.65 6.01
CA GLY A 282 67.10 -17.80 6.04
C GLY A 282 67.84 -17.13 4.88
N ALA A 283 67.13 -16.69 3.83
CA ALA A 283 67.73 -15.78 2.86
C ALA A 283 67.79 -14.38 3.47
N LYS A 284 68.87 -14.08 4.19
CA LYS A 284 69.24 -12.68 4.45
C LYS A 284 69.27 -11.98 3.09
N PRO A 285 68.52 -10.89 2.86
CA PRO A 285 68.86 -10.02 1.76
C PRO A 285 70.26 -9.50 2.09
N GLN A 286 71.28 -10.00 1.41
CA GLN A 286 72.52 -9.25 1.23
C GLN A 286 72.18 -8.08 0.32
N ASN A 287 71.45 -7.11 0.88
CA ASN A 287 71.43 -5.76 0.35
C ASN A 287 72.48 -4.99 1.14
N GLU A 288 73.74 -5.28 0.84
CA GLU A 288 74.83 -4.34 1.09
C GLU A 288 74.52 -3.10 0.25
N GLY A 289 73.82 -2.16 0.88
CA GLY A 289 73.25 -1.03 0.17
C GLY A 289 72.07 -0.45 0.91
N ALA A 290 72.16 -0.30 2.23
CA ALA A 290 71.40 0.74 2.92
C ALA A 290 71.94 2.10 2.43
N SER A 291 71.64 2.44 1.17
CA SER A 291 71.65 3.83 0.74
C SER A 291 70.65 4.50 1.65
N LYS A 292 71.15 5.29 2.59
CA LYS A 292 70.37 6.31 3.28
C LYS A 292 69.68 7.10 2.18
N LEU A 293 68.41 6.77 1.91
CA LEU A 293 67.64 7.40 0.86
C LEU A 293 67.36 8.81 1.35
N THR A 294 68.25 9.74 1.05
CA THR A 294 68.05 11.16 1.32
C THR A 294 66.85 11.60 0.49
N ILE A 295 65.71 11.81 1.13
CA ILE A 295 64.58 12.48 0.51
C ILE A 295 64.90 13.97 0.55
N ALA A 296 64.99 14.59 -0.64
CA ALA A 296 65.32 16.01 -0.83
C ALA A 296 66.62 16.48 -0.12
N GLY A 297 67.65 15.64 -0.08
CA GLY A 297 68.99 16.01 0.43
C GLY A 297 69.15 15.99 1.96
N VAL A 298 68.16 15.51 2.71
CA VAL A 298 68.22 15.36 4.18
C VAL A 298 68.15 13.87 4.54
N ASP A 299 68.86 13.46 5.60
CA ASP A 299 68.79 12.08 6.12
C ASP A 299 67.33 11.71 6.43
N ARG A 300 66.89 10.54 5.95
CA ARG A 300 65.48 10.10 6.02
C ARG A 300 64.92 10.13 7.44
N ASP A 301 65.70 9.65 8.41
CA ASP A 301 65.31 9.63 9.82
C ASP A 301 65.14 11.05 10.40
N ALA A 302 65.90 12.02 9.89
CA ALA A 302 65.77 13.42 10.29
C ALA A 302 64.56 14.08 9.60
N PHE A 303 64.27 13.72 8.36
CA PHE A 303 63.06 14.16 7.65
C PHE A 303 61.79 13.65 8.31
N GLU A 304 61.73 12.35 8.63
CA GLU A 304 60.58 11.73 9.30
C GLU A 304 60.35 12.34 10.70
N LYS A 305 61.40 12.55 11.50
CA LYS A 305 61.28 13.23 12.81
C LYS A 305 60.78 14.68 12.70
N ASN A 306 61.22 15.42 11.69
CA ASN A 306 60.78 16.79 11.46
C ASN A 306 59.34 16.85 10.96
N PHE A 307 58.94 15.90 10.12
CA PHE A 307 57.57 15.74 9.65
C PHE A 307 56.62 15.42 10.81
N ASP A 308 56.98 14.46 11.65
CA ASP A 308 56.19 14.09 12.84
C ASP A 308 56.06 15.27 13.83
N LEU A 309 57.15 16.03 14.04
CA LEU A 309 57.11 17.25 14.85
C LEU A 309 56.20 18.33 14.25
N GLN A 310 56.16 18.48 12.92
CA GLN A 310 55.26 19.43 12.26
C GLN A 310 53.81 18.97 12.31
N VAL A 311 53.52 17.70 12.08
CA VAL A 311 52.17 17.13 12.22
C VAL A 311 51.65 17.29 13.64
N LYS A 312 52.49 17.01 14.65
CA LYS A 312 52.12 17.20 16.06
C LYS A 312 51.88 18.67 16.42
N LYS A 313 52.67 19.60 15.86
CA LYS A 313 52.43 21.05 16.01
C LYS A 313 51.14 21.48 15.32
N LEU A 314 50.83 20.95 14.14
CA LEU A 314 49.62 21.27 13.38
C LEU A 314 48.36 20.74 14.09
N ALA A 315 48.43 19.58 14.72
CA ALA A 315 47.35 19.05 15.56
C ALA A 315 47.11 19.87 16.85
N GLN A 316 48.13 20.54 17.38
CA GLN A 316 48.02 21.41 18.56
C GLN A 316 47.63 22.86 18.22
N ASP A 317 47.84 23.29 16.98
CA ASP A 317 47.48 24.62 16.49
C ASP A 317 45.96 24.69 16.26
N LYS A 318 45.23 25.27 17.23
CA LYS A 318 43.77 25.50 17.17
C LYS A 318 43.42 26.62 16.18
N ARG A 319 43.86 26.52 14.93
CA ARG A 319 43.34 27.40 13.87
C ARG A 319 41.86 27.08 13.63
N ALA A 320 41.14 28.10 13.16
CA ALA A 320 39.69 28.15 13.08
C ALA A 320 39.09 26.87 12.49
N GLN A 321 37.93 26.46 13.04
CA GLN A 321 37.09 25.41 12.49
C GLN A 321 36.86 25.68 11.00
N PRO A 322 36.86 24.65 10.13
CA PRO A 322 36.52 24.85 8.73
C PRO A 322 35.18 25.56 8.64
N ALA A 323 35.18 26.75 8.04
CA ALA A 323 33.96 27.47 7.77
C ALA A 323 33.10 26.63 6.82
N ASP A 324 31.79 26.63 7.05
CA ASP A 324 30.85 26.01 6.12
C ASP A 324 31.09 26.54 4.71
N ARG A 325 30.85 25.67 3.72
CA ARG A 325 30.99 25.98 2.29
C ARG A 325 30.41 27.36 1.99
N THR A 326 31.18 28.20 1.30
CA THR A 326 30.69 29.49 0.81
C THR A 326 29.56 29.25 -0.19
N LYS A 327 28.31 29.42 0.27
CA LYS A 327 27.11 29.26 -0.56
C LYS A 327 27.12 30.26 -1.71
N THR A 328 26.64 29.83 -2.87
CA THR A 328 26.49 30.71 -4.04
C THR A 328 25.40 31.76 -3.79
N GLU A 329 25.39 32.83 -4.57
CA GLU A 329 24.37 33.87 -4.44
C GLU A 329 22.96 33.34 -4.70
N GLU A 330 22.83 32.34 -5.58
CA GLU A 330 21.59 31.65 -5.88
C GLU A 330 21.09 30.81 -4.69
N GLU A 331 21.96 29.99 -4.09
CA GLU A 331 21.63 29.21 -2.88
C GLU A 331 21.20 30.12 -1.71
N LYS A 332 21.83 31.29 -1.56
CA LYS A 332 21.42 32.29 -0.55
C LYS A 332 20.04 32.87 -0.83
N ALA A 333 19.74 33.18 -2.09
CA ALA A 333 18.44 33.71 -2.49
C ALA A 333 17.31 32.67 -2.27
N GLU A 334 17.59 31.40 -2.53
CA GLU A 334 16.64 30.31 -2.24
C GLU A 334 16.36 30.16 -0.75
N GLU A 335 17.40 30.20 0.09
CA GLU A 335 17.26 30.17 1.56
C GLU A 335 16.48 31.39 2.10
N GLU A 336 16.70 32.58 1.54
CA GLU A 336 15.91 33.75 1.91
C GLU A 336 14.45 33.62 1.45
N SER A 337 14.22 33.06 0.25
CA SER A 337 12.87 32.85 -0.27
C SER A 337 12.07 31.86 0.56
N THR A 338 12.69 30.76 0.99
CA THR A 338 12.07 29.73 1.85
C THR A 338 11.78 30.31 3.23
N ARG A 339 12.71 31.07 3.81
CA ARG A 339 12.51 31.80 5.06
C ARG A 339 11.34 32.78 4.99
N LEU A 340 11.19 33.52 3.89
CA LEU A 340 10.08 34.46 3.69
C LEU A 340 8.73 33.73 3.55
N LYS A 341 8.68 32.62 2.81
CA LYS A 341 7.49 31.77 2.69
C LYS A 341 7.03 31.25 4.05
N GLU A 342 7.96 30.72 4.86
CA GLU A 342 7.65 30.26 6.21
C GLU A 342 7.10 31.37 7.11
N LEU A 343 7.62 32.60 6.98
CA LEU A 343 7.14 33.74 7.76
C LEU A 343 5.73 34.17 7.34
N GLU A 344 5.41 34.15 6.04
CA GLU A 344 4.06 34.44 5.56
C GLU A 344 3.08 33.35 5.97
N ASP A 345 3.48 32.07 5.92
CA ASP A 345 2.65 30.97 6.41
C ASP A 345 2.38 31.11 7.91
N LYS A 346 3.40 31.44 8.69
CA LYS A 346 3.26 31.75 10.13
C LYS A 346 2.34 32.96 10.35
N ARG A 347 2.38 33.98 9.48
CA ARG A 347 1.48 35.14 9.53
C ARG A 347 0.03 34.74 9.24
N GLN A 348 -0.21 33.93 8.20
CA GLN A 348 -1.54 33.46 7.85
C GLN A 348 -2.12 32.51 8.89
N LYS A 349 -1.29 31.64 9.50
CA LYS A 349 -1.69 30.79 10.63
C LYS A 349 -2.15 31.63 11.82
N ARG A 350 -1.39 32.67 12.18
CA ARG A 350 -1.81 33.66 13.19
C ARG A 350 -3.12 34.36 12.83
N MET A 351 -3.33 34.73 11.57
CA MET A 351 -4.59 35.34 11.09
C MET A 351 -5.78 34.39 11.17
N ARG A 352 -5.55 33.08 10.96
CA ARG A 352 -6.58 32.03 11.06
C ARG A 352 -6.84 31.57 12.49
N GLY A 353 -6.04 32.01 13.47
CA GLY A 353 -6.12 31.56 14.86
C GLY A 353 -5.63 30.12 15.07
N GLU A 354 -4.99 29.54 14.06
CA GLU A 354 -4.35 28.23 14.12
C GLU A 354 -2.94 28.45 14.69
N SER A 355 -2.77 28.24 16.00
CA SER A 355 -1.45 28.33 16.63
C SER A 355 -0.57 27.13 16.26
#